data_AF-A0A960L4S2-F1
#
_entry.id   AF-A0A960L4S2-F1
#
_cell.length_a   1.000
_cell.length_b   1.000
_cell.length_c   1.000
_cell.angle_alpha   90.00
_cell.angle_beta   90.00
_cell.angle_gamma   90.00
#
_symmetry.space_group_name_H-M   'P 1'
#
loop_
_entity.id
_entity.type
_entity.pdbx_description
1 polymer ?
#
loop_
_entity_poly.entity_id
_entity_poly.type
_entity_poly.pdbx_seq_one_letter_code
_entity_poly.pdbx_strand_id
1 'polypeptide(L)'
;MRPFIAVSTLFAGSLALFAAGVPAQETPTAGATGEVVAAAKGSEADSGQLFIDVVDVNVVNVDVYVSDKDGKPVLGLTKDDFEVFEDGREMNISNFYAVESGRPVQGAEDLPKFEPVPGLPDRLQKVPVPEDQRLHLIVFIDHFNIRPFDRNRVMRELRQFLSSTLRPEDEVMLVSYTRSLKIEVPFTSDPRLVNGAMTKLEKNSGSATLADSERRDVLDDIDDSDSAYNAIAKARLYSESIANDMTFTINALKDFVASLAGLPGRKAILHVSDGLPMVPGEDVFHYIENKFPRSSALSEVFTYDQSRRFQELAALANANRVTFYTIDAGGLRTYGHIDASEKGGPGRGPFIDTVNVQNLQSPLQYMAKLTGGEAILNRNRVLPALQEVNDDFRNYYSLGYSPPHSGDGRLYNLKVEVKGKGLKLRYRENYRDKPLETRMADTTMAALNFGYQNNPLDARMEFGEAVPRPDDNLFTQSIDVRVPLSKLTLVPQAGTLEGRLRIWVSAVDEEGRTAPVQQVPVPISIPVDQVDTARDQTFVYTLQLLMRAGNQRVAVGVRDDLGSDTSFLSRSVRVGA
;
A
#
# COMPACT_ATOMS: atom_id res chain seq x y z
N MET A 1 75.10 13.78 -22.63
CA MET A 1 75.46 13.27 -21.28
C MET A 1 74.18 13.00 -20.53
N ARG A 2 73.97 11.95 -19.73
CA ARG A 2 74.55 10.58 -19.65
C ARG A 2 73.40 9.71 -19.04
N PRO A 3 73.23 8.44 -19.42
CA PRO A 3 71.99 7.68 -19.12
C PRO A 3 72.05 6.92 -17.77
N PHE A 4 70.90 6.41 -17.31
CA PHE A 4 70.85 5.33 -16.31
C PHE A 4 69.71 4.34 -16.59
N ILE A 5 69.95 3.07 -16.30
CA ILE A 5 69.05 1.93 -16.55
C ILE A 5 68.90 1.12 -15.24
N ALA A 6 67.65 0.73 -14.97
CA ALA A 6 67.11 -0.39 -14.16
C ALA A 6 67.87 -1.00 -12.95
N VAL A 7 67.10 -1.31 -11.90
CA VAL A 7 67.06 -2.65 -11.26
C VAL A 7 65.59 -2.99 -10.92
N SER A 8 65.20 -4.27 -11.04
CA SER A 8 63.86 -4.81 -10.79
C SER A 8 63.72 -5.51 -9.43
N THR A 9 62.49 -5.72 -8.95
CA THR A 9 62.17 -6.90 -8.12
C THR A 9 60.75 -7.38 -8.39
N LEU A 10 60.57 -8.67 -8.71
CA LEU A 10 59.27 -9.35 -8.71
C LEU A 10 58.87 -9.69 -7.27
N PHE A 11 57.56 -9.76 -7.00
CA PHE A 11 57.05 -10.75 -6.05
C PHE A 11 55.72 -11.33 -6.54
N ALA A 12 55.59 -12.65 -6.44
CA ALA A 12 54.35 -13.39 -6.61
C ALA A 12 53.85 -13.83 -5.22
N GLY A 13 52.55 -14.05 -5.03
CA GLY A 13 52.08 -14.56 -3.74
C GLY A 13 50.56 -14.53 -3.52
N SER A 14 49.95 -15.66 -3.86
CA SER A 14 48.77 -16.30 -3.26
C SER A 14 47.80 -15.53 -2.33
N LEU A 15 46.53 -15.69 -2.68
CA LEU A 15 45.36 -15.66 -1.81
C LEU A 15 45.57 -16.50 -0.53
N ALA A 16 45.33 -15.92 0.66
CA ALA A 16 45.17 -16.65 1.92
C ALA A 16 44.19 -15.90 2.84
N LEU A 17 43.17 -16.61 3.34
CA LEU A 17 42.25 -16.08 4.34
C LEU A 17 42.99 -15.81 5.65
N PHE A 18 42.74 -14.64 6.25
CA PHE A 18 42.85 -14.46 7.69
C PHE A 18 41.59 -13.79 8.22
N ALA A 19 40.90 -14.50 9.12
CA ALA A 19 39.84 -13.92 9.92
C ALA A 19 40.47 -13.05 11.02
N ALA A 20 40.10 -11.77 11.05
CA ALA A 20 40.38 -10.86 12.16
C ALA A 20 39.08 -10.14 12.50
N GLY A 21 38.71 -10.14 13.79
CA GLY A 21 37.41 -9.66 14.25
C GLY A 21 37.22 -8.16 14.00
N VAL A 22 36.06 -7.81 13.43
CA VAL A 22 35.59 -6.42 13.40
C VAL A 22 35.11 -6.06 14.80
N PRO A 23 35.57 -4.96 15.43
CA PRO A 23 35.03 -4.52 16.71
C PRO A 23 33.56 -4.10 16.51
N ALA A 24 32.70 -4.42 17.49
CA ALA A 24 31.30 -4.05 17.43
C ALA A 24 31.16 -2.52 17.35
N GLN A 25 30.47 -2.04 16.32
CA GLN A 25 30.22 -0.62 16.11
C GLN A 25 29.02 -0.23 16.98
N GLU A 26 29.25 0.65 17.95
CA GLU A 26 28.23 1.05 18.92
C GLU A 26 27.04 1.73 18.23
N THR A 27 25.83 1.19 18.45
CA THR A 27 24.58 1.89 18.12
C THR A 27 24.46 3.15 18.97
N PRO A 28 24.13 4.32 18.38
CA PRO A 28 23.97 5.56 19.15
C PRO A 28 22.75 5.45 20.07
N THR A 29 23.00 5.41 21.38
CA THR A 29 21.96 5.42 22.42
C THR A 29 21.26 6.78 22.44
N ALA A 30 19.95 6.79 22.19
CA ALA A 30 19.12 7.98 22.45
C ALA A 30 19.05 8.22 23.97
N GLY A 31 19.55 9.37 24.42
CA GLY A 31 19.46 9.77 25.82
C GLY A 31 18.04 10.19 26.18
N ALA A 32 17.24 9.25 26.68
CA ALA A 32 15.91 9.52 27.20
C ALA A 32 15.92 9.72 28.71
N THR A 33 15.27 10.78 29.19
CA THR A 33 15.03 11.05 30.61
C THR A 33 13.53 10.93 30.88
N GLY A 34 13.10 9.76 31.38
CA GLY A 34 11.78 9.62 31.97
C GLY A 34 11.84 10.08 33.43
N GLU A 35 11.12 11.14 33.78
CA GLU A 35 11.12 11.70 35.13
C GLU A 35 9.81 11.36 35.85
N VAL A 36 9.88 10.48 36.86
CA VAL A 36 8.78 10.21 37.79
C VAL A 36 9.16 10.85 39.12
N VAL A 37 8.54 11.98 39.46
CA VAL A 37 8.92 12.78 40.64
C VAL A 37 8.22 12.27 41.89
N ALA A 38 8.83 11.30 42.57
CA ALA A 38 8.55 10.99 43.99
C ALA A 38 9.72 10.22 44.64
N ALA A 39 9.96 10.45 45.93
CA ALA A 39 11.12 9.89 46.64
C ALA A 39 10.74 9.28 48.01
N ALA A 40 11.08 8.00 48.23
CA ALA A 40 11.30 7.39 49.55
C ALA A 40 12.02 6.03 49.43
N LYS A 41 12.56 5.49 50.54
CA LYS A 41 13.46 4.31 50.58
C LYS A 41 12.77 3.01 51.02
N GLY A 42 12.92 1.96 50.19
CA GLY A 42 13.52 0.67 50.54
C GLY A 42 12.88 -0.28 51.56
N SER A 43 12.45 -1.46 51.08
CA SER A 43 12.66 -2.77 51.73
C SER A 43 12.45 -3.88 50.69
N GLU A 44 13.35 -4.87 50.62
CA GLU A 44 13.13 -6.07 49.79
C GLU A 44 12.03 -6.96 50.38
N ALA A 45 11.15 -7.48 49.53
CA ALA A 45 10.26 -8.59 49.85
C ALA A 45 10.05 -9.45 48.59
N ASP A 46 10.07 -10.77 48.78
CA ASP A 46 9.99 -11.80 47.76
C ASP A 46 8.81 -11.57 46.79
N SER A 47 9.10 -11.46 45.49
CA SER A 47 8.09 -11.12 44.47
C SER A 47 7.76 -12.32 43.60
N GLY A 48 6.65 -12.99 43.94
CA GLY A 48 6.02 -13.96 43.05
C GLY A 48 5.70 -13.27 41.72
N GLN A 49 6.41 -13.63 40.65
CA GLN A 49 6.22 -13.06 39.33
C GLN A 49 4.81 -13.39 38.82
N LEU A 50 3.96 -12.37 38.74
CA LEU A 50 2.69 -12.42 38.03
C LEU A 50 2.98 -12.55 36.53
N PHE A 51 2.85 -13.77 36.02
CA PHE A 51 2.83 -14.02 34.57
C PHE A 51 1.48 -13.57 34.02
N ILE A 52 1.51 -12.50 33.23
CA ILE A 52 0.36 -12.06 32.43
C ILE A 52 0.62 -12.46 30.99
N ASP A 53 -0.29 -13.26 30.45
CA ASP A 53 -0.33 -13.65 29.06
C ASP A 53 -1.28 -12.72 28.31
N VAL A 54 -0.74 -11.92 27.39
CA VAL A 54 -1.52 -10.94 26.61
C VAL A 54 -1.86 -11.57 25.27
N VAL A 55 -3.10 -12.05 25.13
CA VAL A 55 -3.58 -12.68 23.91
C VAL A 55 -4.05 -11.61 22.91
N ASP A 56 -3.13 -11.14 22.05
CA ASP A 56 -3.48 -10.35 20.86
C ASP A 56 -4.32 -11.22 19.90
N VAL A 57 -5.64 -11.01 19.87
CA VAL A 57 -6.55 -11.71 18.95
C VAL A 57 -6.36 -11.18 17.53
N ASN A 58 -5.64 -11.94 16.71
CA ASN A 58 -5.54 -11.67 15.28
C ASN A 58 -6.85 -12.05 14.57
N VAL A 59 -7.40 -11.13 13.77
CA VAL A 59 -8.62 -11.37 12.96
C VAL A 59 -8.31 -11.04 11.51
N VAL A 60 -8.37 -12.06 10.66
CA VAL A 60 -8.20 -11.94 9.21
C VAL A 60 -9.58 -11.75 8.59
N ASN A 61 -9.86 -10.54 8.13
CA ASN A 61 -11.07 -10.23 7.37
C ASN A 61 -10.83 -10.45 5.86
N VAL A 62 -11.70 -11.21 5.21
CA VAL A 62 -11.69 -11.48 3.77
C VAL A 62 -12.97 -10.90 3.18
N ASP A 63 -12.82 -9.85 2.38
CA ASP A 63 -13.93 -9.21 1.67
C ASP A 63 -14.17 -9.98 0.34
N VAL A 64 -15.42 -10.40 0.12
CA VAL A 64 -15.86 -11.31 -0.95
C VAL A 64 -17.02 -10.70 -1.72
N TYR A 65 -16.83 -10.52 -3.02
CA TYR A 65 -17.87 -10.09 -3.95
C TYR A 65 -18.45 -11.31 -4.65
N VAL A 66 -19.77 -11.52 -4.58
CA VAL A 66 -20.45 -12.66 -5.20
C VAL A 66 -21.39 -12.16 -6.28
N SER A 67 -21.23 -12.68 -7.50
CA SER A 67 -22.10 -12.36 -8.65
C SER A 67 -22.65 -13.60 -9.33
N ASP A 68 -23.77 -13.43 -10.03
CA ASP A 68 -24.35 -14.46 -10.88
C ASP A 68 -23.63 -14.58 -12.25
N LYS A 69 -24.11 -15.50 -13.08
CA LYS A 69 -23.60 -15.69 -14.44
C LYS A 69 -23.66 -14.43 -15.31
N ASP A 70 -24.62 -13.53 -15.06
CA ASP A 70 -24.90 -12.31 -15.81
C ASP A 70 -24.19 -11.07 -15.20
N GLY A 71 -23.42 -11.26 -14.12
CA GLY A 71 -22.63 -10.22 -13.47
C GLY A 71 -23.34 -9.45 -12.36
N LYS A 72 -24.57 -9.82 -11.99
CA LYS A 72 -25.32 -9.11 -10.95
C LYS A 72 -24.90 -9.59 -9.55
N PRO A 73 -24.81 -8.68 -8.55
CA PRO A 73 -24.57 -9.08 -7.16
C PRO A 73 -25.62 -10.09 -6.67
N VAL A 74 -25.16 -11.14 -6.01
CA VAL A 74 -26.03 -12.10 -5.30
C VAL A 74 -26.10 -11.68 -3.84
N LEU A 75 -27.31 -11.38 -3.38
CA LEU A 75 -27.61 -10.83 -2.05
C LEU A 75 -28.21 -11.90 -1.13
N GLY A 76 -28.28 -11.62 0.18
CA GLY A 76 -28.92 -12.51 1.16
C GLY A 76 -28.23 -13.85 1.46
N LEU A 77 -27.02 -14.11 0.94
CA LEU A 77 -26.19 -15.24 1.41
C LEU A 77 -25.81 -15.06 2.88
N THR A 78 -25.70 -16.18 3.58
CA THR A 78 -25.40 -16.25 5.01
C THR A 78 -23.99 -16.78 5.26
N LYS A 79 -23.52 -16.70 6.51
CA LYS A 79 -22.26 -17.31 6.94
C LYS A 79 -22.11 -18.77 6.50
N ASP A 80 -23.18 -19.56 6.64
CA ASP A 80 -23.15 -21.01 6.38
C ASP A 80 -23.07 -21.35 4.88
N ASP A 81 -23.25 -20.36 4.00
CA ASP A 81 -23.07 -20.51 2.56
C ASP A 81 -21.59 -20.43 2.13
N PHE A 82 -20.66 -20.02 3.01
CA PHE A 82 -19.24 -19.84 2.70
C PHE A 82 -18.34 -20.84 3.42
N GLU A 83 -17.26 -21.23 2.74
CA GLU A 83 -16.15 -22.01 3.30
C GLU A 83 -14.84 -21.28 2.99
N VAL A 84 -13.99 -21.07 4.02
CA VAL A 84 -12.72 -20.34 3.90
C VAL A 84 -11.57 -21.28 4.21
N PHE A 85 -10.53 -21.27 3.38
CA PHE A 85 -9.33 -22.07 3.56
C PHE A 85 -8.07 -21.19 3.49
N GLU A 86 -7.12 -21.48 4.36
CA GLU A 86 -5.80 -20.86 4.44
C GLU A 86 -4.74 -21.94 4.21
N ASP A 87 -3.92 -21.79 3.17
CA ASP A 87 -2.96 -22.80 2.71
C ASP A 87 -3.56 -24.23 2.59
N GLY A 88 -4.86 -24.31 2.28
CA GLY A 88 -5.63 -25.57 2.15
C GLY A 88 -6.25 -26.11 3.45
N ARG A 89 -6.03 -25.46 4.60
CA ARG A 89 -6.69 -25.79 5.87
C ARG A 89 -7.97 -24.95 6.03
N GLU A 90 -9.09 -25.62 6.31
CA GLU A 90 -10.38 -24.97 6.59
C GLU A 90 -10.31 -24.10 7.85
N MET A 91 -10.88 -22.90 7.78
CA MET A 91 -10.92 -21.91 8.84
C MET A 91 -12.35 -21.61 9.25
N ASN A 92 -12.63 -21.75 10.55
CA ASN A 92 -13.93 -21.41 11.11
C ASN A 92 -14.13 -19.89 11.06
N ILE A 93 -15.08 -19.43 10.25
CA ILE A 93 -15.52 -18.05 10.19
C ILE A 93 -16.04 -17.67 11.59
N SER A 94 -15.38 -16.74 12.28
CA SER A 94 -15.80 -16.23 13.58
C SER A 94 -16.74 -15.03 13.44
N ASN A 95 -16.41 -14.10 12.55
CA ASN A 95 -17.18 -12.89 12.27
C ASN A 95 -17.75 -12.94 10.84
N PHE A 96 -18.97 -12.45 10.64
CA PHE A 96 -19.60 -12.37 9.33
C PHE A 96 -20.36 -11.06 9.20
N TYR A 97 -20.21 -10.38 8.05
CA TYR A 97 -21.02 -9.23 7.70
C TYR A 97 -21.52 -9.36 6.26
N ALA A 98 -22.82 -9.22 6.04
CA ALA A 98 -23.36 -8.91 4.73
C ALA A 98 -23.57 -7.40 4.63
N VAL A 99 -22.99 -6.76 3.62
CA VAL A 99 -23.16 -5.34 3.32
C VAL A 99 -23.96 -5.22 2.02
N GLU A 100 -25.06 -4.50 2.05
CA GLU A 100 -25.94 -4.25 0.90
C GLU A 100 -26.21 -2.75 0.78
N SER A 101 -26.17 -2.21 -0.44
CA SER A 101 -26.29 -0.76 -0.68
C SER A 101 -25.36 0.12 0.18
N GLY A 102 -24.20 -0.42 0.57
CA GLY A 102 -23.19 0.25 1.40
C GLY A 102 -23.49 0.24 2.91
N ARG A 103 -24.44 -0.57 3.39
CA ARG A 103 -24.80 -0.70 4.81
C ARG A 103 -24.74 -2.17 5.26
N PRO A 104 -24.22 -2.48 6.46
CA PRO A 104 -24.38 -3.81 7.05
C PRO A 104 -25.87 -4.14 7.23
N VAL A 105 -26.31 -5.30 6.75
CA VAL A 105 -27.70 -5.80 6.85
C VAL A 105 -27.81 -7.12 7.62
N GLN A 106 -26.72 -7.87 7.76
CA GLN A 106 -26.67 -9.12 8.54
C GLN A 106 -25.33 -9.24 9.27
N GLY A 107 -25.34 -9.85 10.46
CA GLY A 107 -24.14 -10.06 11.29
C GLY A 107 -23.66 -8.82 12.07
N ALA A 108 -24.37 -7.70 11.93
CA ALA A 108 -24.11 -6.46 12.67
C ALA A 108 -24.58 -6.47 14.14
N GLU A 109 -25.05 -7.62 14.66
CA GLU A 109 -25.67 -7.73 15.99
C GLU A 109 -24.67 -7.53 17.14
N ASP A 110 -23.40 -7.84 16.89
CA ASP A 110 -22.25 -7.67 17.80
C ASP A 110 -21.53 -6.31 17.64
N LEU A 111 -21.95 -5.47 16.68
CA LEU A 111 -21.43 -4.09 16.62
C LEU A 111 -21.92 -3.30 17.83
N PRO A 112 -21.14 -2.34 18.37
CA PRO A 112 -21.57 -1.45 19.44
C PRO A 112 -22.89 -0.76 19.06
N LYS A 113 -23.97 -1.14 19.76
CA LYS A 113 -25.30 -0.57 19.53
C LYS A 113 -25.26 0.88 19.99
N PHE A 114 -25.23 1.81 19.03
CA PHE A 114 -25.40 3.22 19.31
C PHE A 114 -26.80 3.43 19.90
N GLU A 115 -26.88 3.82 21.18
CA GLU A 115 -28.15 4.27 21.74
C GLU A 115 -28.61 5.52 20.98
N PRO A 116 -29.86 5.55 20.48
CA PRO A 116 -30.42 6.73 19.84
C PRO A 116 -30.37 7.93 20.77
N VAL A 117 -29.62 8.97 20.39
CA VAL A 117 -29.54 10.21 21.19
C VAL A 117 -30.94 10.85 21.22
N PRO A 118 -31.60 10.97 22.39
CA PRO A 118 -33.00 11.36 22.45
C PRO A 118 -33.24 12.77 21.86
N GLY A 119 -34.22 12.89 20.97
CA GLY A 119 -34.63 14.16 20.36
C GLY A 119 -33.93 14.52 19.04
N LEU A 120 -32.93 13.76 18.59
CA LEU A 120 -32.39 13.89 17.23
C LEU A 120 -33.32 13.20 16.20
N PRO A 121 -33.71 13.87 15.10
CA PRO A 121 -34.45 13.22 14.01
C PRO A 121 -33.68 12.04 13.42
N ASP A 122 -34.35 10.93 13.08
CA ASP A 122 -33.74 9.68 12.59
C ASP A 122 -32.73 9.87 11.44
N ARG A 123 -32.99 10.84 10.55
CA ARG A 123 -32.07 11.25 9.46
C ARG A 123 -30.69 11.75 9.92
N LEU A 124 -30.55 12.12 11.20
CA LEU A 124 -29.29 12.51 11.85
C LEU A 124 -28.76 11.41 12.79
N GLN A 125 -29.57 10.39 13.12
CA GLN A 125 -29.15 9.19 13.85
C GLN A 125 -28.49 8.17 12.88
N LYS A 126 -27.51 8.61 12.07
CA LYS A 126 -26.73 7.69 11.24
C LYS A 126 -25.93 6.76 12.15
N VAL A 127 -26.23 5.46 12.16
CA VAL A 127 -25.26 4.43 12.56
C VAL A 127 -24.01 4.64 11.71
N PRO A 128 -22.84 4.95 12.28
CA PRO A 128 -21.63 5.14 11.49
C PRO A 128 -21.28 3.83 10.79
N VAL A 129 -20.92 3.89 9.50
CA VAL A 129 -20.23 2.77 8.85
C VAL A 129 -18.96 2.51 9.67
N PRO A 130 -18.74 1.27 10.18
CA PRO A 130 -17.53 0.94 10.93
C PRO A 130 -16.29 1.36 10.16
N GLU A 131 -15.26 1.85 10.85
CA GLU A 131 -14.09 2.43 10.19
C GLU A 131 -13.42 1.44 9.22
N ASP A 132 -13.31 0.17 9.63
CA ASP A 132 -12.84 -0.95 8.80
C ASP A 132 -13.68 -1.26 7.55
N GLN A 133 -14.88 -0.70 7.44
CA GLN A 133 -15.80 -0.89 6.31
C GLN A 133 -15.89 0.35 5.39
N ARG A 134 -15.30 1.49 5.79
CA ARG A 134 -15.24 2.70 4.96
C ARG A 134 -14.39 2.47 3.72
N LEU A 135 -14.75 3.15 2.62
CA LEU A 135 -14.03 3.08 1.36
C LEU A 135 -13.09 4.28 1.21
N HIS A 136 -11.81 3.98 1.10
CA HIS A 136 -10.80 4.89 0.58
C HIS A 136 -10.56 4.55 -0.90
N LEU A 137 -11.13 5.35 -1.81
CA LEU A 137 -10.97 5.17 -3.24
C LEU A 137 -9.82 6.05 -3.75
N ILE A 138 -8.84 5.44 -4.40
CA ILE A 138 -7.76 6.16 -5.07
C ILE A 138 -8.01 6.07 -6.58
N VAL A 139 -8.16 7.21 -7.23
CA VAL A 139 -8.13 7.30 -8.69
C VAL A 139 -6.69 7.54 -9.11
N PHE A 140 -6.06 6.54 -9.73
CA PHE A 140 -4.68 6.60 -10.21
C PHE A 140 -4.67 6.74 -11.73
N ILE A 141 -4.24 7.91 -12.23
CA ILE A 141 -4.13 8.19 -13.66
C ILE A 141 -2.67 8.03 -14.09
N ASP A 142 -2.39 6.98 -14.84
CA ASP A 142 -1.08 6.69 -15.42
C ASP A 142 -0.88 7.51 -16.70
N HIS A 143 -0.49 8.78 -16.56
CA HIS A 143 -0.18 9.67 -17.68
C HIS A 143 1.04 9.22 -18.50
N PHE A 144 1.87 8.33 -17.95
CA PHE A 144 3.01 7.78 -18.66
C PHE A 144 2.55 6.81 -19.74
N ASN A 145 1.79 5.78 -19.36
CA ASN A 145 1.32 4.72 -20.26
C ASN A 145 -0.11 4.94 -20.80
N ILE A 146 -0.58 6.19 -20.89
CA ILE A 146 -1.90 6.52 -21.48
C ILE A 146 -1.80 7.57 -22.59
N ARG A 147 -2.49 7.31 -23.71
CA ARG A 147 -2.57 8.22 -24.85
C ARG A 147 -3.57 9.34 -24.56
N PRO A 148 -3.35 10.58 -25.04
CA PRO A 148 -4.20 11.72 -24.68
C PRO A 148 -5.69 11.57 -25.06
N PHE A 149 -5.99 10.93 -26.18
CA PHE A 149 -7.37 10.71 -26.63
C PHE A 149 -8.13 9.74 -25.71
N ASP A 150 -7.49 8.62 -25.38
CA ASP A 150 -8.03 7.56 -24.53
C ASP A 150 -8.25 8.03 -23.10
N ARG A 151 -7.25 8.73 -22.53
CA ARG A 151 -7.40 9.47 -21.28
C ARG A 151 -8.63 10.38 -21.28
N ASN A 152 -8.74 11.25 -22.27
CA ASN A 152 -9.84 12.22 -22.33
C ASN A 152 -11.21 11.55 -22.49
N ARG A 153 -11.27 10.34 -23.08
CA ARG A 153 -12.49 9.53 -23.11
C ARG A 153 -12.84 8.98 -21.73
N VAL A 154 -11.90 8.30 -21.06
CA VAL A 154 -12.14 7.71 -19.74
C VAL A 154 -12.39 8.76 -18.66
N MET A 155 -11.63 9.87 -18.64
CA MET A 155 -11.77 10.92 -17.63
C MET A 155 -13.13 11.63 -17.65
N ARG A 156 -13.80 11.75 -18.80
CA ARG A 156 -15.18 12.26 -18.87
C ARG A 156 -16.17 11.35 -18.15
N GLU A 157 -16.13 10.06 -18.44
CA GLU A 157 -17.03 9.07 -17.83
C GLU A 157 -16.70 8.85 -16.35
N LEU A 158 -15.42 8.92 -15.96
CA LEU A 158 -15.00 8.82 -14.58
C LEU A 158 -15.43 10.03 -13.73
N ARG A 159 -15.39 11.25 -14.28
CA ARG A 159 -15.98 12.44 -13.61
C ARG A 159 -17.49 12.27 -13.37
N GLN A 160 -18.22 11.73 -14.35
CA GLN A 160 -19.64 11.43 -14.20
C GLN A 160 -19.88 10.37 -13.11
N PHE A 161 -19.10 9.30 -13.10
CA PHE A 161 -19.15 8.25 -12.09
C PHE A 161 -18.95 8.82 -10.67
N LEU A 162 -17.81 9.47 -10.40
CA LEU A 162 -17.48 10.01 -9.08
C LEU A 162 -18.55 11.00 -8.58
N SER A 163 -19.09 11.84 -9.48
CA SER A 163 -20.11 12.83 -9.14
C SER A 163 -21.49 12.26 -8.81
N SER A 164 -21.78 11.01 -9.18
CA SER A 164 -23.09 10.36 -9.01
C SER A 164 -23.10 9.21 -8.01
N THR A 165 -21.92 8.78 -7.55
CA THR A 165 -21.75 7.45 -6.92
C THR A 165 -21.20 7.50 -5.50
N LEU A 166 -20.32 8.45 -5.20
CA LEU A 166 -19.69 8.58 -3.88
C LEU A 166 -20.71 9.00 -2.82
N ARG A 167 -20.68 8.35 -1.66
CA ARG A 167 -21.46 8.78 -0.49
C ARG A 167 -20.68 9.88 0.26
N PRO A 168 -21.35 10.70 1.09
CA PRO A 168 -20.66 11.72 1.90
C PRO A 168 -19.61 11.15 2.87
N GLU A 169 -19.69 9.86 3.18
CA GLU A 169 -18.77 9.10 4.04
C GLU A 169 -17.64 8.37 3.29
N ASP A 170 -17.64 8.37 1.94
CA ASP A 170 -16.55 7.78 1.15
C ASP A 170 -15.51 8.88 0.81
N GLU A 171 -14.23 8.55 0.89
CA GLU A 171 -13.14 9.48 0.57
C GLU A 171 -12.44 9.11 -0.73
N VAL A 172 -12.14 10.13 -1.55
CA VAL A 172 -11.41 9.97 -2.80
C VAL A 172 -10.09 10.72 -2.77
N MET A 173 -9.01 10.02 -3.16
CA MET A 173 -7.73 10.60 -3.52
C MET A 173 -7.57 10.60 -5.04
N LEU A 174 -7.04 11.68 -5.61
CA LEU A 174 -6.63 11.71 -7.02
C LEU A 174 -5.10 11.71 -7.11
N VAL A 175 -4.56 10.71 -7.79
CA VAL A 175 -3.12 10.52 -8.02
C VAL A 175 -2.86 10.54 -9.52
N SER A 176 -1.79 11.21 -9.93
CA SER A 176 -1.27 11.12 -11.29
C SER A 176 0.16 10.59 -11.29
N TYR A 177 0.50 9.79 -12.30
CA TYR A 177 1.85 9.29 -12.52
C TYR A 177 2.35 9.71 -13.91
N THR A 178 3.54 10.30 -13.97
CA THR A 178 4.25 10.58 -15.23
C THR A 178 5.63 9.92 -15.17
N ARG A 179 6.70 10.66 -14.89
CA ARG A 179 7.98 10.09 -14.42
C ARG A 179 8.14 10.18 -12.91
N SER A 180 7.18 10.82 -12.25
CA SER A 180 7.02 10.86 -10.80
C SER A 180 5.54 10.77 -10.44
N LEU A 181 5.27 10.22 -9.27
CA LEU A 181 3.94 10.16 -8.68
C LEU A 181 3.59 11.49 -8.01
N LYS A 182 2.34 11.94 -8.16
CA LYS A 182 1.83 13.15 -7.53
C LYS A 182 0.43 12.90 -6.97
N ILE A 183 0.24 13.25 -5.69
CA ILE A 183 -1.09 13.37 -5.09
C ILE A 183 -1.63 14.73 -5.54
N GLU A 184 -2.55 14.71 -6.50
CA GLU A 184 -3.18 15.90 -7.08
C GLU A 184 -4.30 16.44 -6.18
N VAL A 185 -4.98 15.53 -5.47
CA VAL A 185 -5.96 15.83 -4.41
C VAL A 185 -5.79 14.75 -3.33
N PRO A 186 -5.47 15.12 -2.07
CA PRO A 186 -5.51 14.20 -0.93
C PRO A 186 -6.91 13.62 -0.70
N PHE A 187 -7.06 12.67 0.22
CA PHE A 187 -8.38 12.13 0.56
C PHE A 187 -9.38 13.25 0.89
N THR A 188 -10.53 13.22 0.20
CA THR A 188 -11.61 14.17 0.40
C THR A 188 -12.95 13.57 -0.02
N SER A 189 -14.03 13.98 0.66
CA SER A 189 -15.41 13.71 0.26
C SER A 189 -16.04 14.84 -0.57
N ASP A 190 -15.28 15.89 -0.96
CA ASP A 190 -15.78 16.95 -1.85
C ASP A 190 -15.50 16.63 -3.33
N PRO A 191 -16.51 16.18 -4.11
CA PRO A 191 -16.33 15.84 -5.52
C PRO A 191 -15.95 17.05 -6.38
N ARG A 192 -16.12 18.30 -5.91
CA ARG A 192 -15.74 19.50 -6.67
C ARG A 192 -14.23 19.66 -6.74
N LEU A 193 -13.51 19.31 -5.67
CA LEU A 193 -12.03 19.33 -5.64
C LEU A 193 -11.48 18.30 -6.62
N VAL A 194 -11.99 17.08 -6.57
CA VAL A 194 -11.59 15.97 -7.47
C VAL A 194 -11.89 16.31 -8.93
N ASN A 195 -13.12 16.72 -9.26
CA ASN A 195 -13.50 17.11 -10.63
C ASN A 195 -12.68 18.30 -11.16
N GLY A 196 -12.39 19.28 -10.29
CA GLY A 196 -11.57 20.45 -10.63
C GLY A 196 -10.12 20.08 -10.96
N ALA A 197 -9.53 19.14 -10.20
CA ALA A 197 -8.19 18.62 -10.48
C ALA A 197 -8.17 17.73 -11.73
N MET A 198 -9.13 16.82 -11.90
CA MET A 198 -9.26 16.00 -13.12
C MET A 198 -9.32 16.85 -14.39
N THR A 199 -10.03 17.99 -14.36
CA THR A 199 -10.11 18.93 -15.49
C THR A 199 -8.77 19.62 -15.81
N LYS A 200 -7.83 19.68 -14.86
CA LYS A 200 -6.44 20.12 -15.11
C LYS A 200 -5.61 19.00 -15.75
N LEU A 201 -5.75 17.76 -15.28
CA LEU A 201 -5.02 16.59 -15.77
C LEU A 201 -5.30 16.26 -17.25
N GLU A 202 -6.50 16.55 -17.75
CA GLU A 202 -6.86 16.46 -19.18
C GLU A 202 -5.98 17.33 -20.09
N LYS A 203 -5.24 18.31 -19.54
CA LYS A 203 -4.32 19.20 -20.29
C LYS A 203 -2.87 18.73 -20.31
N ASN A 204 -2.48 17.75 -19.49
CA ASN A 204 -1.11 17.26 -19.45
C ASN A 204 -0.80 16.48 -20.74
N SER A 205 0.40 16.60 -21.31
CA SER A 205 0.84 15.68 -22.36
C SER A 205 0.91 14.23 -21.82
N GLY A 206 0.73 13.24 -22.70
CA GLY A 206 0.91 11.82 -22.37
C GLY A 206 2.18 11.29 -23.01
N SER A 207 2.88 10.36 -22.34
CA SER A 207 4.14 9.81 -22.86
C SER A 207 3.94 8.60 -23.78
N ALA A 208 2.81 7.89 -23.72
CA ALA A 208 2.54 6.70 -24.53
C ALA A 208 2.66 6.91 -26.05
N THR A 209 2.42 8.13 -26.57
CA THR A 209 2.62 8.43 -28.00
C THR A 209 4.09 8.35 -28.43
N LEU A 210 5.04 8.52 -27.51
CA LEU A 210 6.46 8.30 -27.75
C LEU A 210 6.77 6.80 -27.82
N ALA A 211 6.25 5.99 -26.88
CA ALA A 211 6.40 4.53 -26.90
C ALA A 211 5.80 3.91 -28.18
N ASP A 212 4.63 4.39 -28.64
CA ASP A 212 4.07 4.03 -29.95
C ASP A 212 5.04 4.35 -31.11
N SER A 213 5.88 5.37 -31.00
CA SER A 213 6.90 5.71 -32.01
C SER A 213 8.13 4.85 -31.90
N GLU A 214 8.73 4.74 -30.71
CA GLU A 214 9.90 3.87 -30.47
C GLU A 214 9.61 2.43 -30.91
N ARG A 215 8.37 1.95 -30.70
CA ARG A 215 7.90 0.64 -31.19
C ARG A 215 7.79 0.56 -32.72
N ARG A 216 7.39 1.62 -33.42
CA ARG A 216 7.42 1.64 -34.90
C ARG A 216 8.86 1.68 -35.40
N ASP A 217 9.67 2.54 -34.81
CA ASP A 217 11.04 2.79 -35.20
C ASP A 217 11.88 1.50 -35.09
N VAL A 218 11.82 0.77 -33.95
CA VAL A 218 12.49 -0.54 -33.79
C VAL A 218 11.99 -1.58 -34.79
N LEU A 219 10.71 -1.56 -35.15
CA LEU A 219 10.15 -2.47 -36.13
C LEU A 219 10.61 -2.15 -37.56
N ASP A 220 10.71 -0.88 -37.94
CA ASP A 220 11.27 -0.47 -39.25
C ASP A 220 12.76 -0.88 -39.30
N ASP A 221 13.47 -0.66 -38.20
CA ASP A 221 14.86 -1.07 -37.99
C ASP A 221 15.08 -2.59 -38.14
N ILE A 222 14.08 -3.42 -37.77
CA ILE A 222 14.09 -4.88 -37.97
C ILE A 222 13.82 -5.23 -39.43
N ASP A 223 12.97 -4.49 -40.14
CA ASP A 223 12.72 -4.71 -41.57
C ASP A 223 13.94 -4.37 -42.44
N ASP A 224 14.69 -3.34 -42.07
CA ASP A 224 15.97 -2.98 -42.72
C ASP A 224 17.15 -3.86 -42.28
N SER A 225 17.00 -4.67 -41.22
CA SER A 225 18.06 -5.57 -40.76
C SER A 225 18.32 -6.72 -41.75
N ASP A 226 19.59 -6.98 -42.03
CA ASP A 226 20.09 -8.04 -42.93
C ASP A 226 20.14 -9.43 -42.27
N SER A 227 20.18 -9.48 -40.94
CA SER A 227 20.45 -10.68 -40.16
C SER A 227 19.69 -10.68 -38.84
N ALA A 228 19.36 -11.88 -38.37
CA ALA A 228 18.75 -12.12 -37.06
C ALA A 228 19.56 -11.50 -35.92
N TYR A 229 20.89 -11.58 -35.97
CA TYR A 229 21.77 -11.04 -34.94
C TYR A 229 21.60 -9.52 -34.77
N ASN A 230 21.60 -8.78 -35.89
CA ASN A 230 21.40 -7.33 -35.88
C ASN A 230 19.98 -6.97 -35.42
N ALA A 231 18.96 -7.69 -35.89
CA ALA A 231 17.57 -7.47 -35.48
C ALA A 231 17.37 -7.70 -33.96
N ILE A 232 17.91 -8.79 -33.40
CA ILE A 232 17.84 -9.09 -31.96
C ILE A 232 18.59 -8.03 -31.15
N ALA A 233 19.75 -7.54 -31.61
CA ALA A 233 20.48 -6.47 -30.93
C ALA A 233 19.66 -5.18 -30.82
N LYS A 234 18.94 -4.78 -31.88
CA LYS A 234 18.04 -3.62 -31.85
C LYS A 234 16.83 -3.85 -30.93
N ALA A 235 16.20 -5.02 -31.01
CA ALA A 235 15.07 -5.36 -30.14
C ALA A 235 15.46 -5.42 -28.65
N ARG A 236 16.67 -5.86 -28.30
CA ARG A 236 17.19 -5.81 -26.92
C ARG A 236 17.28 -4.38 -26.39
N LEU A 237 17.82 -3.43 -27.17
CA LEU A 237 17.93 -2.02 -26.78
C LEU A 237 16.54 -1.41 -26.52
N TYR A 238 15.58 -1.66 -27.41
CA TYR A 238 14.19 -1.26 -27.21
C TYR A 238 13.57 -1.90 -25.96
N SER A 239 13.71 -3.22 -25.80
CA SER A 239 13.12 -3.97 -24.69
C SER A 239 13.72 -3.57 -23.34
N GLU A 240 15.01 -3.23 -23.30
CA GLU A 240 15.69 -2.70 -22.12
C GLU A 240 15.20 -1.28 -21.77
N SER A 241 14.97 -0.41 -22.75
CA SER A 241 14.34 0.89 -22.53
C SER A 241 12.95 0.75 -21.88
N ILE A 242 12.08 -0.06 -22.48
CA ILE A 242 10.73 -0.33 -21.98
C ILE A 242 10.75 -1.03 -20.62
N ALA A 243 11.71 -1.94 -20.36
CA ALA A 243 11.86 -2.60 -19.06
C ALA A 243 12.31 -1.65 -17.94
N ASN A 244 13.13 -0.64 -18.26
CA ASN A 244 13.53 0.40 -17.32
C ASN A 244 12.33 1.30 -16.96
N ASP A 245 11.59 1.79 -17.96
CA ASP A 245 10.37 2.59 -17.75
C ASP A 245 9.29 1.80 -16.98
N MET A 246 9.13 0.50 -17.27
CA MET A 246 8.26 -0.40 -16.52
C MET A 246 8.71 -0.55 -15.06
N THR A 247 10.02 -0.65 -14.82
CA THR A 247 10.58 -0.74 -13.47
C THR A 247 10.28 0.52 -12.66
N PHE A 248 10.39 1.71 -13.25
CA PHE A 248 9.99 2.96 -12.57
C PHE A 248 8.49 3.00 -12.27
N THR A 249 7.64 2.55 -13.21
CA THR A 249 6.17 2.53 -13.04
C THR A 249 5.76 1.57 -11.92
N ILE A 250 6.25 0.33 -11.93
CA ILE A 250 5.91 -0.68 -10.91
C ILE A 250 6.47 -0.27 -9.53
N ASN A 251 7.67 0.29 -9.46
CA ASN A 251 8.23 0.75 -8.18
C ASN A 251 7.38 1.90 -7.60
N ALA A 252 7.00 2.90 -8.40
CA ALA A 252 6.13 3.98 -7.95
C ALA A 252 4.75 3.47 -7.46
N LEU A 253 4.18 2.45 -8.11
CA LEU A 253 2.96 1.77 -7.63
C LEU A 253 3.20 1.00 -6.33
N LYS A 254 4.32 0.27 -6.19
CA LYS A 254 4.69 -0.44 -4.95
C LYS A 254 4.87 0.53 -3.78
N ASP A 255 5.61 1.61 -3.97
CA ASP A 255 5.86 2.64 -2.96
C ASP A 255 4.56 3.34 -2.54
N PHE A 256 3.66 3.61 -3.49
CA PHE A 256 2.34 4.15 -3.20
C PHE A 256 1.46 3.18 -2.41
N VAL A 257 1.37 1.93 -2.84
CA VAL A 257 0.64 0.88 -2.11
C VAL A 257 1.21 0.65 -0.72
N ALA A 258 2.54 0.74 -0.54
CA ALA A 258 3.20 0.71 0.76
C ALA A 258 2.83 1.92 1.62
N SER A 259 2.78 3.13 1.04
CA SER A 259 2.37 4.34 1.77
C SER A 259 0.95 4.28 2.33
N LEU A 260 0.04 3.52 1.69
CA LEU A 260 -1.33 3.26 2.13
C LEU A 260 -1.44 2.22 3.27
N ALA A 261 -0.34 1.61 3.71
CA ALA A 261 -0.36 0.70 4.85
C ALA A 261 -0.80 1.42 6.14
N GLY A 262 -1.43 0.68 7.06
CA GLY A 262 -1.84 1.23 8.37
C GLY A 262 -3.08 2.13 8.35
N LEU A 263 -3.49 2.66 7.19
CA LEU A 263 -4.84 3.21 7.04
C LEU A 263 -5.87 2.10 7.34
N PRO A 264 -6.91 2.37 8.15
CA PRO A 264 -8.02 1.43 8.32
C PRO A 264 -8.87 1.36 7.03
N GLY A 265 -9.98 0.62 7.09
CA GLY A 265 -10.95 0.57 5.99
C GLY A 265 -10.52 -0.23 4.76
N ARG A 266 -11.43 -0.34 3.81
CA ARG A 266 -11.20 -0.93 2.49
C ARG A 266 -10.54 0.11 1.58
N LYS A 267 -9.45 -0.27 0.92
CA LYS A 267 -8.72 0.60 -0.02
C LYS A 267 -8.87 0.05 -1.43
N ALA A 268 -9.33 0.87 -2.37
CA ALA A 268 -9.47 0.50 -3.77
C ALA A 268 -8.66 1.45 -4.65
N ILE A 269 -7.77 0.94 -5.50
CA ILE A 269 -7.08 1.72 -6.52
C ILE A 269 -7.79 1.49 -7.86
N LEU A 270 -8.42 2.54 -8.39
CA LEU A 270 -8.90 2.59 -9.77
C LEU A 270 -7.75 3.06 -10.67
N HIS A 271 -7.02 2.10 -11.25
CA HIS A 271 -5.84 2.31 -12.08
C HIS A 271 -6.21 2.48 -13.55
N VAL A 272 -5.95 3.66 -14.12
CA VAL A 272 -6.32 4.04 -15.49
C VAL A 272 -5.07 4.20 -16.35
N SER A 273 -4.90 3.32 -17.34
CA SER A 273 -3.71 3.20 -18.20
C SER A 273 -4.10 2.57 -19.55
N ASP A 274 -3.34 2.73 -20.65
CA ASP A 274 -3.59 1.94 -21.88
C ASP A 274 -3.01 0.51 -21.80
N GLY A 275 -2.39 0.17 -20.67
CA GLY A 275 -1.77 -1.12 -20.40
C GLY A 275 -0.31 -1.00 -20.00
N LEU A 276 0.22 -2.09 -19.48
CA LEU A 276 1.61 -2.22 -19.06
C LEU A 276 2.13 -3.52 -19.70
N PRO A 277 3.21 -3.55 -20.50
CA PRO A 277 3.74 -4.81 -21.00
C PRO A 277 4.23 -5.70 -19.84
N MET A 278 3.70 -6.93 -19.75
CA MET A 278 4.21 -7.99 -18.90
C MET A 278 5.66 -8.37 -19.29
N VAL A 279 5.92 -8.43 -20.60
CA VAL A 279 7.21 -8.78 -21.19
C VAL A 279 7.60 -7.73 -22.23
N PRO A 280 8.42 -6.72 -21.86
CA PRO A 280 8.94 -5.72 -22.79
C PRO A 280 9.48 -6.32 -24.09
N GLY A 281 8.90 -5.90 -25.22
CA GLY A 281 9.31 -6.30 -26.57
C GLY A 281 8.93 -7.71 -27.03
N GLU A 282 8.08 -8.45 -26.31
CA GLU A 282 7.62 -9.79 -26.70
C GLU A 282 7.12 -9.88 -28.15
N ASP A 283 6.27 -8.95 -28.54
CA ASP A 283 5.71 -8.82 -29.89
C ASP A 283 6.79 -8.50 -30.93
N VAL A 284 7.79 -7.71 -30.57
CA VAL A 284 8.97 -7.40 -31.40
C VAL A 284 9.84 -8.66 -31.59
N PHE A 285 10.06 -9.47 -30.56
CA PHE A 285 10.77 -10.75 -30.69
C PHE A 285 9.99 -11.79 -31.52
N HIS A 286 8.67 -11.84 -31.39
CA HIS A 286 7.80 -12.62 -32.29
C HIS A 286 7.89 -12.13 -33.74
N TYR A 287 8.03 -10.83 -33.98
CA TYR A 287 8.21 -10.29 -35.32
C TYR A 287 9.57 -10.71 -35.93
N ILE A 288 10.64 -10.69 -35.13
CA ILE A 288 11.96 -11.19 -35.56
C ILE A 288 11.91 -12.68 -35.90
N GLU A 289 11.27 -13.52 -35.08
CA GLU A 289 11.17 -14.97 -35.37
C GLU A 289 10.36 -15.24 -36.66
N ASN A 290 9.35 -14.41 -36.96
CA ASN A 290 8.61 -14.48 -38.22
C ASN A 290 9.46 -14.08 -39.45
N LYS A 291 10.28 -13.03 -39.34
CA LYS A 291 11.18 -12.58 -40.42
C LYS A 291 12.39 -13.51 -40.60
N PHE A 292 12.94 -14.00 -39.49
CA PHE A 292 14.11 -14.87 -39.41
C PHE A 292 13.79 -16.15 -38.63
N PRO A 293 13.18 -17.16 -39.28
CA PRO A 293 12.84 -18.42 -38.62
C PRO A 293 14.08 -19.13 -38.07
N ARG A 294 13.95 -19.67 -36.85
CA ARG A 294 15.03 -20.29 -36.04
C ARG A 294 16.11 -19.30 -35.60
N SER A 295 15.76 -18.02 -35.45
CA SER A 295 16.70 -16.98 -34.98
C SER A 295 16.98 -17.05 -33.48
N SER A 296 16.20 -17.84 -32.72
CA SER A 296 16.18 -17.87 -31.25
C SER A 296 15.71 -16.56 -30.60
N ALA A 297 15.08 -15.65 -31.34
CA ALA A 297 14.59 -14.38 -30.80
C ALA A 297 13.62 -14.58 -29.62
N LEU A 298 12.84 -15.66 -29.63
CA LEU A 298 11.91 -16.01 -28.55
C LEU A 298 12.60 -16.40 -27.22
N SER A 299 13.91 -16.67 -27.17
CA SER A 299 14.59 -16.87 -25.88
C SER A 299 14.71 -15.57 -25.07
N GLU A 300 14.67 -14.40 -25.73
CA GLU A 300 14.73 -13.10 -25.06
C GLU A 300 13.47 -12.79 -24.26
N VAL A 301 12.31 -13.37 -24.63
CA VAL A 301 11.04 -13.24 -23.90
C VAL A 301 11.21 -13.63 -22.42
N PHE A 302 11.98 -14.70 -22.13
CA PHE A 302 12.29 -15.12 -20.77
C PHE A 302 13.24 -14.15 -20.03
N THR A 303 14.08 -13.41 -20.74
CA THR A 303 15.00 -12.41 -20.16
C THR A 303 14.24 -11.19 -19.66
N TYR A 304 13.20 -10.76 -20.40
CA TYR A 304 12.45 -9.53 -20.11
C TYR A 304 11.16 -9.77 -19.29
N ASP A 305 10.80 -11.00 -18.94
CA ASP A 305 9.58 -11.32 -18.17
C ASP A 305 9.50 -10.60 -16.80
N GLN A 306 8.49 -9.74 -16.63
CA GLN A 306 8.23 -8.99 -15.40
C GLN A 306 7.12 -9.60 -14.52
N SER A 307 6.61 -10.81 -14.82
CA SER A 307 5.53 -11.47 -14.09
C SER A 307 5.75 -11.50 -12.58
N ARG A 308 7.00 -11.75 -12.15
CA ARG A 308 7.39 -11.73 -10.72
C ARG A 308 7.20 -10.34 -10.08
N ARG A 309 7.44 -9.24 -10.79
CA ARG A 309 7.24 -7.88 -10.25
C ARG A 309 5.77 -7.56 -10.04
N PHE A 310 4.89 -7.99 -10.95
CA PHE A 310 3.44 -7.84 -10.81
C PHE A 310 2.88 -8.75 -9.70
N GLN A 311 3.42 -9.97 -9.53
CA GLN A 311 3.14 -10.82 -8.37
C GLN A 311 3.52 -10.15 -7.06
N GLU A 312 4.72 -9.58 -6.96
CA GLU A 312 5.18 -8.84 -5.78
C GLU A 312 4.31 -7.61 -5.49
N LEU A 313 3.87 -6.87 -6.51
CA LEU A 313 2.96 -5.72 -6.35
C LEU A 313 1.57 -6.16 -5.85
N ALA A 314 1.00 -7.22 -6.41
CA ALA A 314 -0.29 -7.76 -5.96
C ALA A 314 -0.22 -8.32 -4.52
N ALA A 315 0.86 -9.02 -4.18
CA ALA A 315 1.07 -9.52 -2.81
C ALA A 315 1.28 -8.38 -1.79
N LEU A 316 1.95 -7.28 -2.19
CA LEU A 316 2.07 -6.07 -1.37
C LEU A 316 0.71 -5.38 -1.16
N ALA A 317 -0.10 -5.28 -2.23
CA ALA A 317 -1.46 -4.74 -2.15
C ALA A 317 -2.35 -5.57 -1.22
N ASN A 318 -2.32 -6.90 -1.35
CA ASN A 318 -3.03 -7.83 -0.47
C ASN A 318 -2.60 -7.73 1.00
N ALA A 319 -1.29 -7.57 1.26
CA ALA A 319 -0.74 -7.34 2.59
C ALA A 319 -1.20 -6.00 3.22
N ASN A 320 -1.62 -5.04 2.39
CA ASN A 320 -2.09 -3.71 2.83
C ASN A 320 -3.62 -3.54 2.69
N ARG A 321 -4.38 -4.60 2.38
CA ARG A 321 -5.83 -4.56 2.07
C ARG A 321 -6.19 -3.54 0.99
N VAL A 322 -5.39 -3.52 -0.09
CA VAL A 322 -5.59 -2.70 -1.29
C VAL A 322 -6.05 -3.59 -2.44
N THR A 323 -7.22 -3.29 -3.02
CA THR A 323 -7.76 -3.96 -4.21
C THR A 323 -7.55 -3.10 -5.46
N PHE A 324 -7.03 -3.70 -6.54
CA PHE A 324 -6.92 -3.05 -7.83
C PHE A 324 -8.18 -3.24 -8.67
N TYR A 325 -8.72 -2.11 -9.14
CA TYR A 325 -9.68 -2.05 -10.22
C TYR A 325 -8.97 -1.40 -11.40
N THR A 326 -8.78 -2.12 -12.50
CA THR A 326 -7.99 -1.65 -13.63
C THR A 326 -8.87 -1.27 -14.80
N ILE A 327 -8.52 -0.19 -15.51
CA ILE A 327 -9.18 0.24 -16.74
C ILE A 327 -8.14 0.26 -17.85
N ASP A 328 -8.34 -0.54 -18.88
CA ASP A 328 -7.66 -0.36 -20.16
C ASP A 328 -8.32 0.81 -20.90
N ALA A 329 -7.71 1.97 -20.73
CA ALA A 329 -8.11 3.18 -21.40
C ALA A 329 -7.96 3.07 -22.92
N GLY A 330 -7.21 2.11 -23.47
CA GLY A 330 -7.07 1.88 -24.91
C GLY A 330 -8.35 1.41 -25.61
N GLY A 331 -9.41 1.10 -24.85
CA GLY A 331 -10.76 0.86 -25.37
C GLY A 331 -10.92 -0.46 -26.11
N LEU A 332 -11.90 -0.55 -27.00
CA LEU A 332 -12.17 -1.75 -27.79
C LEU A 332 -11.12 -1.93 -28.88
N ARG A 333 -10.24 -2.92 -28.70
CA ARG A 333 -9.19 -3.29 -29.65
C ARG A 333 -9.70 -4.47 -30.51
N THR A 334 -10.22 -4.17 -31.70
CA THR A 334 -10.76 -5.18 -32.64
C THR A 334 -9.68 -5.76 -33.54
N TYR A 335 -9.46 -7.07 -33.46
CA TYR A 335 -8.51 -7.77 -34.34
C TYR A 335 -9.20 -8.20 -35.64
N GLY A 336 -8.83 -7.53 -36.73
CA GLY A 336 -9.12 -7.96 -38.10
C GLY A 336 -10.29 -7.26 -38.77
N HIS A 337 -9.96 -6.42 -39.75
CA HIS A 337 -10.51 -6.62 -41.10
C HIS A 337 -9.37 -6.63 -42.11
N ILE A 338 -9.58 -7.39 -43.19
CA ILE A 338 -8.57 -7.76 -44.16
C ILE A 338 -8.69 -6.83 -45.35
N ASP A 339 -7.59 -6.18 -45.74
CA ASP A 339 -7.37 -5.85 -47.14
C ASP A 339 -6.11 -6.61 -47.61
N ALA A 340 -6.23 -7.38 -48.69
CA ALA A 340 -5.13 -8.15 -49.26
C ALA A 340 -4.08 -7.26 -49.96
N SER A 341 -4.31 -5.95 -50.04
CA SER A 341 -3.39 -4.95 -50.60
C SER A 341 -2.46 -4.29 -49.58
N GLU A 342 -2.75 -4.33 -48.28
CA GLU A 342 -1.86 -3.75 -47.26
C GLU A 342 -0.70 -4.67 -46.89
N LYS A 343 0.42 -4.53 -47.62
CA LYS A 343 1.72 -5.01 -47.16
C LYS A 343 2.31 -4.08 -46.09
N GLY A 344 1.85 -4.25 -44.85
CA GLY A 344 2.62 -3.86 -43.65
C GLY A 344 2.09 -2.68 -42.85
N GLY A 345 1.13 -2.93 -41.96
CA GLY A 345 0.72 -2.02 -40.89
C GLY A 345 -0.53 -2.52 -40.15
N PRO A 346 -0.85 -2.02 -38.95
CA PRO A 346 0.01 -1.33 -38.00
C PRO A 346 0.52 -2.29 -36.91
N GLY A 347 1.66 -2.93 -37.14
CA GLY A 347 2.38 -3.61 -36.06
C GLY A 347 3.26 -4.86 -36.32
N ARG A 348 3.38 -5.54 -37.47
CA ARG A 348 2.80 -5.38 -38.83
C ARG A 348 1.96 -6.59 -39.27
N GLY A 349 1.17 -7.18 -38.38
CA GLY A 349 0.25 -8.24 -38.77
C GLY A 349 -0.56 -8.80 -37.60
N PRO A 350 -1.76 -9.38 -37.86
CA PRO A 350 -2.77 -9.60 -36.81
C PRO A 350 -2.28 -10.41 -35.61
N PHE A 351 -1.34 -11.35 -35.82
CA PHE A 351 -0.72 -12.12 -34.75
C PHE A 351 0.15 -11.26 -33.82
N ILE A 352 1.02 -10.40 -34.37
CA ILE A 352 1.92 -9.54 -33.59
C ILE A 352 1.10 -8.51 -32.80
N ASP A 353 0.07 -7.95 -33.43
CA ASP A 353 -0.81 -6.97 -32.82
C ASP A 353 -1.62 -7.61 -31.67
N THR A 354 -2.01 -8.88 -31.82
CA THR A 354 -2.63 -9.69 -30.76
C THR A 354 -1.68 -9.91 -29.59
N VAL A 355 -0.41 -10.30 -29.85
CA VAL A 355 0.61 -10.48 -28.80
C VAL A 355 0.81 -9.17 -28.04
N ASN A 356 1.03 -8.05 -28.73
CA ASN A 356 1.24 -6.74 -28.11
C ASN A 356 0.09 -6.35 -27.17
N VAL A 357 -1.16 -6.47 -27.63
CA VAL A 357 -2.31 -6.07 -26.80
C VAL A 357 -2.55 -7.06 -25.66
N GLN A 358 -2.37 -8.36 -25.85
CA GLN A 358 -2.44 -9.34 -24.76
C GLN A 358 -1.37 -9.05 -23.69
N ASN A 359 -0.15 -8.73 -24.11
CA ASN A 359 0.95 -8.35 -23.24
C ASN A 359 0.65 -7.06 -22.44
N LEU A 360 -0.01 -6.07 -23.06
CA LEU A 360 -0.47 -4.84 -22.40
C LEU A 360 -1.66 -5.04 -21.44
N GLN A 361 -2.61 -5.91 -21.78
CA GLN A 361 -3.82 -6.16 -20.98
C GLN A 361 -3.60 -7.16 -19.84
N SER A 362 -2.65 -8.11 -19.98
CA SER A 362 -2.48 -9.21 -19.02
C SER A 362 -2.13 -8.72 -17.60
N PRO A 363 -1.21 -7.75 -17.38
CA PRO A 363 -0.97 -7.23 -16.04
C PRO A 363 -2.17 -6.54 -15.41
N LEU A 364 -3.02 -5.86 -16.21
CA LEU A 364 -4.24 -5.24 -15.72
C LEU A 364 -5.24 -6.28 -15.19
N GLN A 365 -5.42 -7.40 -15.92
CA GLN A 365 -6.21 -8.55 -15.44
C GLN A 365 -5.60 -9.17 -14.19
N TYR A 366 -4.28 -9.34 -14.21
CA TYR A 366 -3.53 -10.06 -13.18
C TYR A 366 -3.60 -9.35 -11.83
N MET A 367 -3.33 -8.04 -11.79
CA MET A 367 -3.44 -7.23 -10.57
C MET A 367 -4.86 -7.20 -10.02
N ALA A 368 -5.86 -7.03 -10.89
CA ALA A 368 -7.26 -7.03 -10.47
C ALA A 368 -7.68 -8.38 -9.88
N LYS A 369 -7.41 -9.48 -10.59
CA LYS A 369 -7.75 -10.84 -10.14
C LYS A 369 -7.14 -11.17 -8.77
N LEU A 370 -5.81 -11.03 -8.63
CA LEU A 370 -5.11 -11.45 -7.41
C LEU A 370 -5.53 -10.68 -6.15
N THR A 371 -6.08 -9.47 -6.33
CA THR A 371 -6.50 -8.57 -5.24
C THR A 371 -8.03 -8.50 -5.05
N GLY A 372 -8.78 -9.28 -5.84
CA GLY A 372 -10.25 -9.41 -5.72
C GLY A 372 -11.07 -8.32 -6.42
N GLY A 373 -10.48 -7.55 -7.34
CA GLY A 373 -11.16 -6.46 -8.07
C GLY A 373 -11.53 -6.82 -9.52
N GLU A 374 -11.76 -5.79 -10.35
CA GLU A 374 -12.16 -5.95 -11.76
C GLU A 374 -11.18 -5.33 -12.76
N ALA A 375 -11.03 -5.96 -13.94
CA ALA A 375 -10.35 -5.38 -15.09
C ALA A 375 -11.36 -4.99 -16.19
N ILE A 376 -11.58 -3.68 -16.36
CA ILE A 376 -12.43 -3.10 -17.38
C ILE A 376 -11.63 -3.02 -18.69
N LEU A 377 -11.75 -4.05 -19.53
CA LEU A 377 -11.00 -4.20 -20.77
C LEU A 377 -11.88 -4.19 -22.01
N ASN A 378 -11.32 -3.77 -23.14
CA ASN A 378 -11.98 -3.81 -24.45
C ASN A 378 -13.31 -3.03 -24.51
N ARG A 379 -13.48 -1.97 -23.69
CA ARG A 379 -14.72 -1.16 -23.63
C ARG A 379 -14.46 0.31 -24.02
N ASN A 380 -15.16 0.78 -25.07
CA ASN A 380 -15.13 2.19 -25.46
C ASN A 380 -15.97 3.10 -24.53
N ARG A 381 -16.99 2.54 -23.88
CA ARG A 381 -17.74 3.17 -22.78
C ARG A 381 -17.46 2.39 -21.51
N VAL A 382 -16.84 3.04 -20.54
CA VAL A 382 -16.42 2.44 -19.26
C VAL A 382 -17.46 2.67 -18.17
N LEU A 383 -18.35 3.67 -18.29
CA LEU A 383 -19.36 4.00 -17.28
C LEU A 383 -20.25 2.81 -16.84
N PRO A 384 -20.74 1.91 -17.72
CA PRO A 384 -21.50 0.73 -17.27
C PRO A 384 -20.66 -0.21 -16.39
N ALA A 385 -19.40 -0.43 -16.76
CA ALA A 385 -18.49 -1.26 -15.96
C ALA A 385 -18.03 -0.55 -14.67
N LEU A 386 -17.96 0.78 -14.65
CA LEU A 386 -17.78 1.54 -13.41
C LEU A 386 -19.01 1.40 -12.48
N GLN A 387 -20.22 1.26 -13.02
CA GLN A 387 -21.41 0.94 -12.23
C GLN A 387 -21.33 -0.48 -11.64
N GLU A 388 -20.88 -1.47 -12.42
CA GLU A 388 -20.54 -2.83 -11.94
C GLU A 388 -19.51 -2.76 -10.76
N VAL A 389 -18.46 -1.94 -10.87
CA VAL A 389 -17.47 -1.70 -9.78
C VAL A 389 -18.06 -1.00 -8.55
N ASN A 390 -19.03 -0.10 -8.72
CA ASN A 390 -19.75 0.47 -7.56
C ASN A 390 -20.63 -0.56 -6.86
N ASP A 391 -21.18 -1.52 -7.60
CA ASP A 391 -21.97 -2.57 -6.99
C ASP A 391 -21.10 -3.48 -6.10
N ASP A 392 -19.82 -3.71 -6.43
CA ASP A 392 -18.85 -4.30 -5.48
C ASP A 392 -18.67 -3.42 -4.23
N PHE A 393 -18.42 -2.11 -4.41
CA PHE A 393 -18.22 -1.19 -3.29
C PHE A 393 -19.40 -1.16 -2.30
N ARG A 394 -20.61 -1.45 -2.79
CA ARG A 394 -21.86 -1.41 -2.02
C ARG A 394 -22.38 -2.77 -1.58
N ASN A 395 -22.03 -3.86 -2.25
CA ASN A 395 -22.61 -5.19 -2.04
C ASN A 395 -21.52 -6.25 -1.93
N TYR A 396 -21.23 -6.70 -0.72
CA TYR A 396 -20.16 -7.66 -0.44
C TYR A 396 -20.35 -8.37 0.90
N TYR A 397 -19.62 -9.47 1.07
CA TYR A 397 -19.56 -10.25 2.30
C TYR A 397 -18.18 -10.07 2.93
N SER A 398 -18.11 -9.79 4.22
CA SER A 398 -16.84 -9.70 4.96
C SER A 398 -16.76 -10.91 5.91
N LEU A 399 -15.85 -11.82 5.63
CA LEU A 399 -15.65 -13.08 6.34
C LEU A 399 -14.43 -12.94 7.26
N GLY A 400 -14.65 -12.85 8.57
CA GLY A 400 -13.58 -12.77 9.56
C GLY A 400 -13.30 -14.12 10.20
N TYR A 401 -12.04 -14.50 10.33
CA TYR A 401 -11.61 -15.67 11.10
C TYR A 401 -10.33 -15.37 11.90
N SER A 402 -10.04 -16.18 12.92
CA SER A 402 -8.79 -16.09 13.68
C SER A 402 -7.86 -17.25 13.33
N PRO A 403 -6.72 -16.99 12.66
CA PRO A 403 -5.75 -18.04 12.34
C PRO A 403 -5.04 -18.57 13.61
N PRO A 404 -4.44 -19.77 13.55
CA PRO A 404 -3.66 -20.36 14.65
C PRO A 404 -2.25 -19.75 14.80
N HIS A 405 -2.00 -18.58 14.21
CA HIS A 405 -0.74 -17.84 14.23
C HIS A 405 -1.01 -16.34 14.33
N SER A 406 -0.02 -15.55 14.74
CA SER A 406 -0.14 -14.10 14.85
C SER A 406 1.20 -13.42 14.61
N GLY A 407 1.23 -12.48 13.67
CA GLY A 407 2.37 -11.60 13.41
C GLY A 407 3.66 -12.28 12.96
N ASP A 408 3.61 -13.46 12.34
CA ASP A 408 4.81 -14.22 11.96
C ASP A 408 5.53 -13.70 10.69
N GLY A 409 4.95 -12.70 10.02
CA GLY A 409 5.47 -12.07 8.81
C GLY A 409 5.28 -12.90 7.53
N ARG A 410 4.70 -14.10 7.59
CA ARG A 410 4.57 -15.01 6.45
C ARG A 410 3.41 -14.61 5.53
N LEU A 411 3.52 -15.06 4.28
CA LEU A 411 2.45 -14.97 3.28
C LEU A 411 1.62 -16.24 3.35
N TYR A 412 0.30 -16.09 3.39
CA TYR A 412 -0.69 -17.15 3.45
C TYR A 412 -1.64 -17.05 2.27
N ASN A 413 -1.96 -18.18 1.63
CA ASN A 413 -2.86 -18.22 0.47
C ASN A 413 -4.30 -18.43 0.94
N LEU A 414 -5.22 -17.70 0.34
CA LEU A 414 -6.66 -17.74 0.66
C LEU A 414 -7.43 -18.44 -0.45
N LYS A 415 -8.35 -19.31 -0.07
CA LYS A 415 -9.39 -19.85 -0.95
C LYS A 415 -10.74 -19.63 -0.28
N VAL A 416 -11.71 -19.12 -1.03
CA VAL A 416 -13.10 -19.03 -0.57
C VAL A 416 -13.96 -19.83 -1.53
N GLU A 417 -14.85 -20.65 -0.99
CA GLU A 417 -15.90 -21.35 -1.74
C GLU A 417 -17.27 -20.86 -1.27
N VAL A 418 -18.27 -20.97 -2.15
CA VAL A 418 -19.66 -20.60 -1.85
C VAL A 418 -20.62 -21.68 -2.32
N LYS A 419 -21.66 -21.95 -1.53
CA LYS A 419 -22.71 -22.92 -1.82
C LYS A 419 -23.68 -22.34 -2.84
N GLY A 420 -23.60 -22.83 -4.07
CA GLY A 420 -24.53 -22.46 -5.15
C GLY A 420 -23.97 -22.76 -6.53
N LYS A 421 -24.85 -23.08 -7.49
CA LYS A 421 -24.42 -23.37 -8.87
C LYS A 421 -24.42 -22.09 -9.71
N GLY A 422 -23.30 -21.83 -10.40
CA GLY A 422 -23.17 -20.70 -11.33
C GLY A 422 -22.86 -19.35 -10.68
N LEU A 423 -22.48 -19.35 -9.40
CA LEU A 423 -21.95 -18.18 -8.70
C LEU A 423 -20.48 -17.95 -9.06
N LYS A 424 -20.07 -16.69 -9.13
CA LYS A 424 -18.68 -16.25 -9.30
C LYS A 424 -18.28 -15.46 -8.06
N LEU A 425 -17.08 -15.73 -7.53
CA LEU A 425 -16.52 -14.99 -6.41
C LEU A 425 -15.34 -14.14 -6.88
N ARG A 426 -15.15 -13.00 -6.22
CA ARG A 426 -13.89 -12.26 -6.19
C ARG A 426 -13.49 -11.98 -4.76
N TYR A 427 -12.23 -12.22 -4.44
CA TYR A 427 -11.62 -12.00 -3.13
C TYR A 427 -10.09 -11.95 -3.32
N ARG A 428 -9.35 -11.45 -2.33
CA ARG A 428 -7.87 -11.45 -2.36
C ARG A 428 -7.32 -12.88 -2.23
N GLU A 429 -6.46 -13.31 -3.17
CA GLU A 429 -5.96 -14.70 -3.19
C GLU A 429 -4.88 -15.00 -2.13
N ASN A 430 -4.38 -13.98 -1.41
CA ASN A 430 -3.42 -14.15 -0.31
C ASN A 430 -3.46 -12.96 0.66
N TYR A 431 -2.74 -13.06 1.77
CA TYR A 431 -2.40 -11.95 2.66
C TYR A 431 -1.07 -12.21 3.39
N ARG A 432 -0.52 -11.18 4.05
CA ARG A 432 0.64 -11.31 4.94
C ARG A 432 0.24 -11.05 6.39
N ASP A 433 0.61 -11.94 7.29
CA ASP A 433 0.36 -11.79 8.72
C ASP A 433 1.43 -10.89 9.36
N LYS A 434 1.17 -9.57 9.40
CA LYS A 434 2.19 -8.58 9.79
C LYS A 434 2.47 -8.59 11.29
N PRO A 435 3.76 -8.61 11.72
CA PRO A 435 4.14 -8.40 13.12
C PRO A 435 3.51 -7.14 13.70
N LEU A 436 3.26 -7.14 15.01
CA LEU A 436 2.70 -5.98 15.72
C LEU A 436 3.54 -4.72 15.47
N GLU A 437 4.87 -4.84 15.52
CA GLU A 437 5.83 -3.75 15.31
C GLU A 437 5.66 -3.14 13.90
N THR A 438 5.43 -3.98 12.88
CA THR A 438 5.14 -3.52 11.52
C THR A 438 3.79 -2.85 11.43
N ARG A 439 2.73 -3.41 12.04
CA ARG A 439 1.39 -2.78 12.07
C ARG A 439 1.39 -1.42 12.76
N MET A 440 2.11 -1.29 13.88
CA MET A 440 2.28 -0.02 14.60
C MET A 440 3.07 1.00 13.79
N ALA A 441 4.15 0.58 13.10
CA ALA A 441 4.92 1.46 12.23
C ALA A 441 4.10 1.94 11.02
N ASP A 442 3.39 1.03 10.35
CA ASP A 442 2.49 1.33 9.23
C ASP A 442 1.42 2.35 9.64
N THR A 443 0.77 2.16 10.78
CA THR A 443 -0.31 3.05 11.25
C THR A 443 0.23 4.41 11.72
N THR A 444 1.45 4.45 12.26
CA THR A 444 2.18 5.71 12.54
C THR A 444 2.48 6.46 11.24
N MET A 445 2.86 5.76 10.18
CA MET A 445 3.04 6.32 8.84
C MET A 445 1.72 6.80 8.22
N ALA A 446 0.61 6.10 8.42
CA ALA A 446 -0.71 6.57 8.00
C ALA A 446 -1.13 7.88 8.70
N ALA A 447 -0.86 7.98 10.00
CA ALA A 447 -1.07 9.22 10.77
C ALA A 447 -0.21 10.39 10.26
N LEU A 448 1.03 10.11 9.83
CA LEU A 448 1.94 11.08 9.25
C LEU A 448 1.48 11.57 7.86
N ASN A 449 1.24 10.62 6.95
CA ASN A 449 1.01 10.87 5.53
C ASN A 449 -0.40 11.44 5.28
N PHE A 450 -1.42 10.90 5.95
CA PHE A 450 -2.82 11.21 5.68
C PHE A 450 -3.54 11.91 6.84
N GLY A 451 -2.88 12.09 7.99
CA GLY A 451 -3.50 12.75 9.14
C GLY A 451 -4.49 11.87 9.92
N TYR A 452 -4.44 10.55 9.72
CA TYR A 452 -5.23 9.58 10.48
C TYR A 452 -4.98 9.72 11.99
N GLN A 453 -6.05 9.69 12.79
CA GLN A 453 -5.98 9.80 14.25
C GLN A 453 -7.01 8.87 14.90
N ASN A 454 -6.55 8.13 15.91
CA ASN A 454 -7.38 7.33 16.82
C ASN A 454 -6.73 7.42 18.20
N ASN A 455 -7.44 7.76 19.27
CA ASN A 455 -6.81 8.14 20.54
C ASN A 455 -7.52 7.64 21.82
N PRO A 456 -7.83 6.33 21.97
CA PRO A 456 -8.44 5.79 23.20
C PRO A 456 -7.60 6.03 24.47
N LEU A 457 -6.27 6.11 24.35
CA LEU A 457 -5.37 6.40 25.47
C LEU A 457 -5.39 7.88 25.91
N ASP A 458 -6.15 8.76 25.24
CA ASP A 458 -6.13 10.21 25.46
C ASP A 458 -4.70 10.82 25.42
N ALA A 459 -3.83 10.21 24.62
CA ALA A 459 -2.45 10.64 24.48
C ALA A 459 -2.36 12.06 23.88
N ARG A 460 -1.29 12.79 24.18
CA ARG A 460 -1.03 14.14 23.67
C ARG A 460 0.43 14.29 23.26
N MET A 461 0.66 15.13 22.26
CA MET A 461 1.99 15.50 21.75
C MET A 461 2.21 17.00 21.90
N GLU A 462 3.23 17.38 22.65
CA GLU A 462 3.67 18.77 22.82
C GLU A 462 5.13 18.93 22.37
N PHE A 463 5.43 20.02 21.68
CA PHE A 463 6.79 20.30 21.18
C PHE A 463 7.51 21.22 22.18
N GLY A 464 8.69 20.79 22.64
CA GLY A 464 9.58 21.59 23.47
C GLY A 464 10.53 22.46 22.64
N GLU A 465 11.62 22.90 23.27
CA GLU A 465 12.67 23.69 22.60
C GLU A 465 13.39 22.89 21.50
N ALA A 466 13.78 23.57 20.43
CA ALA A 466 14.56 23.04 19.33
C ALA A 466 16.01 23.53 19.45
N VAL A 467 16.93 22.66 19.87
CA VAL A 467 18.34 23.03 20.08
C VAL A 467 19.14 22.82 18.79
N PRO A 468 19.77 23.85 18.19
CA PRO A 468 20.55 23.70 16.97
C PRO A 468 21.76 22.78 17.19
N ARG A 469 22.03 21.88 16.23
CA ARG A 469 23.30 21.14 16.16
C ARG A 469 24.31 21.88 15.27
N PRO A 470 25.62 21.87 15.60
CA PRO A 470 26.60 22.74 14.96
C PRO A 470 26.74 22.61 13.43
N ASP A 471 26.53 21.42 12.85
CA ASP A 471 27.18 21.08 11.58
C ASP A 471 26.28 20.94 10.31
N ASP A 472 24.94 20.87 10.42
CA ASP A 472 24.10 20.38 9.29
C ASP A 472 22.72 21.08 9.05
N ASN A 473 22.47 22.27 9.63
CA ASN A 473 21.11 22.87 9.67
C ASN A 473 20.06 21.90 10.28
N LEU A 474 20.52 21.12 11.26
CA LEU A 474 19.73 20.17 12.03
C LEU A 474 19.53 20.70 13.45
N PHE A 475 18.39 20.37 14.03
CA PHE A 475 17.98 20.72 15.37
C PHE A 475 17.63 19.43 16.11
N THR A 476 17.94 19.39 17.41
CA THR A 476 17.41 18.38 18.33
C THR A 476 16.10 18.93 18.87
N GLN A 477 14.98 18.47 18.32
CA GLN A 477 13.63 18.85 18.70
C GLN A 477 13.16 17.96 19.85
N SER A 478 12.85 18.57 21.00
CA SER A 478 12.23 17.85 22.12
C SER A 478 10.73 17.66 21.87
N ILE A 479 10.18 16.48 22.15
CA ILE A 479 8.75 16.19 22.01
C ILE A 479 8.26 15.42 23.23
N ASP A 480 7.35 16.03 23.99
CA ASP A 480 6.67 15.39 25.10
C ASP A 480 5.50 14.55 24.57
N VAL A 481 5.57 13.24 24.80
CA VAL A 481 4.44 12.32 24.68
C VAL A 481 3.82 12.17 26.06
N ARG A 482 2.54 12.50 26.19
CA ARG A 482 1.81 12.52 27.46
C ARG A 482 0.63 11.57 27.44
N VAL A 483 0.47 10.73 28.46
CA VAL A 483 -0.63 9.75 28.56
C VAL A 483 -1.20 9.73 29.99
N PRO A 484 -2.51 9.90 30.21
CA PRO A 484 -3.11 9.77 31.54
C PRO A 484 -2.86 8.39 32.14
N LEU A 485 -2.41 8.32 33.39
CA LEU A 485 -2.14 7.03 34.06
C LEU A 485 -3.41 6.20 34.26
N SER A 486 -4.57 6.84 34.36
CA SER A 486 -5.89 6.19 34.37
C SER A 486 -6.31 5.52 33.06
N LYS A 487 -5.57 5.74 31.95
CA LYS A 487 -5.75 5.04 30.66
C LYS A 487 -4.74 3.92 30.43
N LEU A 488 -3.88 3.61 31.40
CA LEU A 488 -2.86 2.57 31.28
C LEU A 488 -3.17 1.37 32.15
N THR A 489 -2.90 0.19 31.61
CA THR A 489 -2.96 -1.08 32.33
C THR A 489 -1.71 -1.22 33.18
N LEU A 490 -1.89 -1.15 34.49
CA LEU A 490 -0.83 -1.20 35.47
C LEU A 490 -1.01 -2.44 36.38
N VAL A 491 0.08 -3.16 36.61
CA VAL A 491 0.08 -4.49 37.24
C VAL A 491 0.89 -4.48 38.53
N PRO A 492 0.36 -4.96 39.67
CA PRO A 492 1.13 -5.04 40.91
C PRO A 492 2.32 -5.99 40.80
N GLN A 493 3.51 -5.51 41.16
CA GLN A 493 4.73 -6.32 41.26
C GLN A 493 5.62 -5.75 42.36
N ALA A 494 6.09 -6.58 43.31
CA ALA A 494 7.15 -6.21 44.27
C ALA A 494 6.98 -4.88 45.08
N GLY A 495 5.75 -4.39 45.28
CA GLY A 495 5.50 -3.11 45.95
C GLY A 495 5.43 -1.89 45.03
N THR A 496 5.50 -2.10 43.71
CA THR A 496 5.16 -1.12 42.66
C THR A 496 3.95 -1.60 41.85
N LEU A 497 3.37 -0.67 41.07
CA LEU A 497 2.58 -0.96 39.90
C LEU A 497 3.48 -0.76 38.67
N GLU A 498 3.63 -1.81 37.86
CA GLU A 498 4.41 -1.81 36.63
C GLU A 498 3.50 -1.66 35.40
N GLY A 499 3.91 -0.83 34.45
CA GLY A 499 3.27 -0.63 33.15
C GLY A 499 4.30 -0.69 32.02
N ARG A 500 3.84 -0.95 30.80
CA ARG A 500 4.71 -1.01 29.61
C ARG A 500 4.11 -0.23 28.47
N LEU A 501 4.70 0.92 28.15
CA LEU A 501 4.41 1.66 26.94
C LEU A 501 5.46 1.35 25.86
N ARG A 502 5.02 1.31 24.61
CA ARG A 502 5.90 1.47 23.44
C ARG A 502 5.43 2.64 22.59
N ILE A 503 6.39 3.42 22.13
CA ILE A 503 6.16 4.61 21.30
C ILE A 503 6.83 4.41 19.95
N TRP A 504 6.09 4.62 18.87
CA TRP A 504 6.58 4.71 17.50
C TRP A 504 6.55 6.17 17.08
N VAL A 505 7.63 6.69 16.50
CA VAL A 505 7.71 8.09 16.08
C VAL A 505 8.38 8.24 14.71
N SER A 506 7.84 9.12 13.88
CA SER A 506 8.40 9.52 12.59
C SER A 506 8.05 10.97 12.27
N ALA A 507 8.80 11.58 11.36
CA ALA A 507 8.60 12.95 10.91
C ALA A 507 8.77 13.06 9.39
N VAL A 508 8.07 14.02 8.78
CA VAL A 508 8.20 14.38 7.36
C VAL A 508 8.34 15.89 7.21
N ASP A 509 9.24 16.32 6.32
CA ASP A 509 9.47 17.73 6.00
C ASP A 509 8.65 18.23 4.79
N GLU A 510 8.78 19.53 4.46
CA GLU A 510 8.05 20.17 3.35
C GLU A 510 8.36 19.55 1.98
N GLU A 511 9.55 18.95 1.82
CA GLU A 511 9.94 18.23 0.60
C GLU A 511 9.44 16.78 0.56
N GLY A 512 8.71 16.32 1.58
CA GLY A 512 8.19 14.96 1.68
C GLY A 512 9.22 13.92 2.11
N ARG A 513 10.41 14.34 2.55
CA ARG A 513 11.45 13.41 3.02
C ARG A 513 11.06 12.95 4.42
N THR A 514 10.95 11.64 4.59
CA THR A 514 10.44 11.03 5.81
C THR A 514 11.57 10.36 6.60
N ALA A 515 11.60 10.57 7.91
CA ALA A 515 12.48 9.83 8.82
C ALA A 515 11.95 8.40 9.05
N PRO A 516 12.82 7.36 9.09
CA PRO A 516 12.40 6.01 9.46
C PRO A 516 11.67 5.99 10.81
N VAL A 517 10.62 5.16 10.94
CA VAL A 517 9.90 5.03 12.21
C VAL A 517 10.84 4.45 13.27
N GLN A 518 11.01 5.19 14.37
CA GLN A 518 11.76 4.74 15.53
C GLN A 518 10.81 4.16 16.57
N GLN A 519 11.14 2.99 17.13
CA GLN A 519 10.42 2.38 18.23
C GLN A 519 11.19 2.61 19.54
N VAL A 520 10.50 3.09 20.57
CA VAL A 520 11.06 3.46 21.87
C VAL A 520 10.27 2.75 22.96
N PRO A 521 10.86 1.78 23.69
CA PRO A 521 10.23 1.16 24.85
C PRO A 521 10.30 2.09 26.06
N VAL A 522 9.20 2.17 26.81
CA VAL A 522 9.04 3.08 27.94
C VAL A 522 8.44 2.30 29.13
N PRO A 523 9.28 1.80 30.05
CA PRO A 523 8.79 1.17 31.27
C PRO A 523 8.19 2.22 32.21
N ILE A 524 7.14 1.83 32.93
CA ILE A 524 6.48 2.65 33.96
C ILE A 524 6.53 1.86 35.27
N SER A 525 7.03 2.48 36.33
CA SER A 525 7.06 1.89 37.67
C SER A 525 6.58 2.93 38.68
N ILE A 526 5.52 2.61 39.42
CA ILE A 526 4.87 3.53 40.38
C ILE A 526 4.80 2.85 41.75
N PRO A 527 5.43 3.38 42.80
CA PRO A 527 5.33 2.84 44.16
C PRO A 527 3.87 2.71 44.64
N VAL A 528 3.52 1.58 45.29
CA VAL A 528 2.13 1.27 45.69
C VAL A 528 1.54 2.31 46.66
N ASP A 529 2.36 2.95 47.49
CA ASP A 529 1.97 4.04 48.40
C ASP A 529 1.57 5.34 47.69
N GLN A 530 1.85 5.47 46.39
CA GLN A 530 1.58 6.67 45.59
C GLN A 530 0.42 6.48 44.59
N VAL A 531 -0.10 5.26 44.44
CA VAL A 531 -1.07 4.88 43.39
C VAL A 531 -2.31 5.76 43.37
N ASP A 532 -2.93 6.00 44.52
CA ASP A 532 -4.15 6.82 44.60
C ASP A 532 -3.89 8.30 44.23
N THR A 533 -2.65 8.77 44.41
CA THR A 533 -2.25 10.13 43.98
C THR A 533 -1.81 10.16 42.52
N ALA A 534 -1.31 9.04 41.99
CA ALA A 534 -0.81 8.90 40.63
C ALA A 534 -1.92 8.67 39.59
N ARG A 535 -3.07 8.07 39.95
CA ARG A 535 -4.17 7.76 39.02
C ARG A 535 -4.71 8.97 38.25
N ASP A 536 -4.75 10.15 38.88
CA ASP A 536 -5.20 11.39 38.25
C ASP A 536 -4.06 12.14 37.50
N GLN A 537 -2.83 11.62 37.55
CA GLN A 537 -1.67 12.23 36.90
C GLN A 537 -1.51 11.75 35.45
N THR A 538 -0.70 12.51 34.71
CA THR A 538 -0.32 12.21 33.33
C THR A 538 1.14 11.80 33.31
N PHE A 539 1.42 10.60 32.81
CA PHE A 539 2.79 10.17 32.53
C PHE A 539 3.34 10.96 31.34
N VAL A 540 4.60 11.41 31.44
CA VAL A 540 5.27 12.23 30.42
C VAL A 540 6.57 11.55 30.02
N TYR A 541 6.79 11.41 28.72
CA TYR A 541 8.03 10.90 28.16
C TYR A 541 8.53 11.82 27.05
N THR A 542 9.73 12.39 27.24
CA THR A 542 10.33 13.33 26.28
C THR A 542 11.23 12.60 25.29
N LEU A 543 10.81 12.59 24.02
CA LEU A 543 11.61 12.17 22.87
C LEU A 543 12.55 13.29 22.42
N GLN A 544 13.70 12.93 21.85
CA GLN A 544 14.59 13.86 21.14
C GLN A 544 14.73 13.40 19.69
N LEU A 545 14.30 14.23 18.74
CA LEU A 545 14.37 13.94 17.31
C LEU A 545 15.29 14.90 16.57
N LEU A 546 16.14 14.35 15.71
CA LEU A 546 17.03 15.13 14.86
C LEU A 546 16.27 15.55 13.60
N MET A 547 15.96 16.85 13.49
CA MET A 547 15.05 17.41 12.49
C MET A 547 15.72 18.59 11.75
N ARG A 548 15.52 18.69 10.44
CA ARG A 548 15.89 19.87 9.64
C ARG A 548 15.04 21.08 10.03
N ALA A 549 15.58 22.29 9.88
CA ALA A 549 14.78 23.51 9.97
C ALA A 549 13.64 23.55 8.93
N GLY A 550 12.54 24.25 9.25
CA GLY A 550 11.35 24.38 8.39
C GLY A 550 10.07 23.84 9.04
N ASN A 551 8.96 23.85 8.32
CA ASN A 551 7.75 23.18 8.79
C ASN A 551 7.89 21.67 8.60
N GLN A 552 7.60 20.91 9.64
CA GLN A 552 7.53 19.46 9.60
C GLN A 552 6.19 18.99 10.16
N ARG A 553 5.82 17.76 9.83
CA ARG A 553 4.80 17.02 10.56
C ARG A 553 5.47 15.88 11.30
N VAL A 554 5.09 15.66 12.55
CA VAL A 554 5.50 14.52 13.36
C VAL A 554 4.27 13.66 13.61
N ALA A 555 4.43 12.34 13.56
CA ALA A 555 3.44 11.38 13.99
C ALA A 555 3.98 10.51 15.10
N VAL A 556 3.12 10.19 16.07
CA VAL A 556 3.40 9.28 17.18
C VAL A 556 2.30 8.23 17.25
N GLY A 557 2.71 6.97 17.25
CA GLY A 557 1.92 5.84 17.71
C GLY A 557 2.31 5.48 19.15
N VAL A 558 1.35 5.22 20.01
CA VAL A 558 1.54 4.76 21.39
C VAL A 558 0.79 3.45 21.56
N ARG A 559 1.38 2.47 22.24
CA ARG A 559 0.71 1.25 22.69
C ARG A 559 0.95 1.01 24.17
N ASP A 560 -0.12 0.71 24.90
CA ASP A 560 -0.05 -0.02 26.16
C ASP A 560 0.11 -1.51 25.84
N ASP A 561 1.26 -2.09 26.15
CA ASP A 561 1.55 -3.50 25.85
C ASP A 561 0.80 -4.47 26.77
N LEU A 562 0.30 -4.02 27.92
CA LEU A 562 -0.45 -4.84 28.87
C LEU A 562 -1.95 -4.77 28.60
N GLY A 563 -2.46 -3.57 28.26
CA GLY A 563 -3.85 -3.34 27.86
C GLY A 563 -4.17 -3.63 26.39
N SER A 564 -3.15 -3.70 25.53
CA SER A 564 -3.24 -3.77 24.06
C SER A 564 -3.84 -2.54 23.37
N ASP A 565 -4.33 -1.54 24.11
CA ASP A 565 -4.82 -0.27 23.57
C ASP A 565 -3.72 0.49 22.82
N THR A 566 -4.12 1.12 21.71
CA THR A 566 -3.21 1.86 20.82
C THR A 566 -3.75 3.24 20.50
N SER A 567 -2.88 4.22 20.27
CA SER A 567 -3.28 5.58 19.89
C SER A 567 -2.30 6.19 18.92
N PHE A 568 -2.81 6.90 17.92
CA PHE A 568 -2.06 7.48 16.81
C PHE A 568 -2.45 8.94 16.65
N LEU A 569 -1.43 9.80 16.60
CA LEU A 569 -1.55 11.25 16.57
C LEU A 569 -0.55 11.80 15.55
N SER A 570 -0.90 12.91 14.89
CA SER A 570 0.09 13.70 14.17
C SER A 570 -0.15 15.20 14.35
N ARG A 571 0.94 15.97 14.32
CA ARG A 571 0.93 17.41 14.57
C ARG A 571 2.05 18.08 13.77
N SER A 572 1.81 19.29 13.29
CA SER A 572 2.84 20.10 12.64
C SER A 572 3.61 20.96 13.64
N VAL A 573 4.90 21.12 13.37
CA VAL A 573 5.86 21.94 14.13
C VAL A 573 6.71 22.72 13.14
N ARG A 574 7.16 23.93 13.52
CA ARG A 574 8.16 24.67 12.78
C ARG A 574 9.47 24.61 13.55
N VAL A 575 10.45 23.91 13.01
CA VAL A 575 11.74 23.64 13.64
C VAL A 575 12.72 24.78 13.31
N GLY A 576 13.43 25.29 14.31
CA GLY A 576 14.41 26.36 14.16
C GLY A 576 13.81 27.72 13.79
N ALA A 577 12.66 28.07 14.38
CA ALA A 577 11.93 29.32 14.16
C ALA A 577 12.38 30.46 15.08
#